data_AF-A0A1H1KPK5-F1
#
_entry.id   AF-A0A1H1KPK5-F1
#
_cell.length_a   1.000
_cell.length_b   1.000
_cell.length_c   1.000
_cell.angle_alpha   90.00
_cell.angle_beta   90.00
_cell.angle_gamma   90.00
#
_symmetry.space_group_name_H-M   'P 1'
#
loop_
_entity.id
_entity.type
_entity.pdbx_description
1 polymer ?
#
loop_
_entity_poly.entity_id
_entity_poly.type
_entity_poly.pdbx_seq_one_letter_code
_entity_poly.pdbx_strand_id
1 'polypeptide(L)'
;MLKTLVAAGAALFITMTAASAQQRAAMKACAADIKAQCAGVQPGEGRIKDCIKAHFSDLSAPCQGVLVKAAAIGKACAADVKKNCASVKPGGGRIEACMKEHMSDVSDPCKDALTQAAAGKT
;
A
#
# COMPACT_ATOMS: atom_id res chain seq x y z
N MET A 1 -28.74 -40.33 -15.03
CA MET A 1 -28.64 -38.87 -14.81
C MET A 1 -27.29 -38.61 -14.13
N LEU A 2 -26.21 -38.84 -14.89
CA LEU A 2 -25.28 -37.85 -15.48
C LEU A 2 -24.13 -37.56 -14.49
N LYS A 3 -23.18 -38.48 -14.24
CA LYS A 3 -21.96 -38.75 -15.04
C LYS A 3 -21.14 -37.50 -15.40
N THR A 4 -20.32 -37.05 -14.45
CA THR A 4 -19.08 -36.27 -14.67
C THR A 4 -18.01 -36.89 -13.75
N LEU A 5 -17.28 -37.92 -14.20
CA LEU A 5 -15.93 -37.83 -14.76
C LEU A 5 -14.94 -37.11 -13.82
N VAL A 6 -14.36 -37.90 -12.90
CA VAL A 6 -13.08 -37.59 -12.26
C VAL A 6 -12.01 -37.75 -13.33
N ALA A 7 -11.68 -36.66 -14.01
CA ALA A 7 -10.52 -36.61 -14.89
C ALA A 7 -9.27 -36.44 -14.03
N ALA A 8 -8.37 -37.42 -14.13
CA ALA A 8 -6.97 -37.24 -13.77
C ALA A 8 -6.44 -35.99 -14.49
N GLY A 9 -6.10 -34.96 -13.71
CA GLY A 9 -5.57 -33.69 -14.20
C GLY A 9 -4.68 -33.09 -13.12
N ALA A 10 -3.38 -33.16 -13.37
CA ALA A 10 -2.32 -32.71 -12.48
C ALA A 10 -2.45 -31.23 -12.10
N ALA A 11 -2.04 -30.92 -10.87
CA ALA A 11 -1.37 -29.67 -10.48
C ALA A 11 -1.98 -28.34 -10.98
N LEU A 12 -2.98 -27.79 -10.27
CA LEU A 12 -3.21 -26.34 -10.33
C LEU A 12 -3.86 -25.76 -9.05
N PHE A 13 -3.25 -26.01 -7.89
CA PHE A 13 -3.47 -25.19 -6.68
C PHE A 13 -2.16 -24.59 -6.16
N ILE A 14 -1.19 -24.32 -7.06
CA ILE A 14 0.08 -23.65 -6.73
C ILE A 14 0.12 -22.28 -7.40
N THR A 15 -0.63 -21.30 -6.91
CA THR A 15 -0.40 -19.89 -7.30
C THR A 15 -0.43 -18.88 -6.15
N MET A 16 -0.69 -19.28 -4.90
CA MET A 16 -0.93 -18.30 -3.83
C MET A 16 0.31 -17.71 -3.14
N THR A 17 1.53 -18.20 -3.38
CA THR A 17 2.72 -17.68 -2.68
C THR A 17 3.48 -16.60 -3.46
N ALA A 18 3.41 -16.61 -4.79
CA ALA A 18 4.17 -15.70 -5.67
C ALA A 18 3.78 -14.22 -5.44
N ALA A 19 2.48 -13.95 -5.21
CA ALA A 19 1.95 -12.60 -4.99
C ALA A 19 2.70 -11.83 -3.90
N SER A 20 3.11 -12.50 -2.81
CA SER A 20 3.84 -11.86 -1.71
C SER A 20 5.30 -11.53 -2.05
N ALA A 21 5.97 -12.34 -2.87
CA ALA A 21 7.35 -12.12 -3.29
C ALA A 21 7.45 -10.92 -4.25
N GLN A 22 6.51 -10.82 -5.19
CA GLN A 22 6.45 -9.69 -6.13
C GLN A 22 6.16 -8.36 -5.41
N GLN A 23 5.29 -8.34 -4.41
CA GLN A 23 5.07 -7.13 -3.61
C GLN A 23 6.32 -6.70 -2.84
N ARG A 24 7.03 -7.64 -2.19
CA ARG A 24 8.29 -7.32 -1.49
C ARG A 24 9.34 -6.77 -2.44
N ALA A 25 9.45 -7.34 -3.64
CA ALA A 25 10.35 -6.83 -4.66
C ALA A 25 9.99 -5.41 -5.10
N ALA A 26 8.70 -5.12 -5.32
CA ALA A 26 8.23 -3.78 -5.65
C ALA A 26 8.52 -2.76 -4.54
N MET A 27 8.29 -3.12 -3.28
CA MET A 27 8.61 -2.26 -2.13
C MET A 27 10.12 -1.99 -2.02
N LYS A 28 10.95 -3.01 -2.25
CA LYS A 28 12.41 -2.88 -2.24
C LYS A 28 12.89 -1.96 -3.38
N ALA A 29 12.35 -2.15 -4.58
CA ALA A 29 12.64 -1.28 -5.73
C ALA A 29 12.24 0.17 -5.42
N CYS A 30 11.05 0.37 -4.85
CA CYS A 30 10.59 1.70 -4.51
C CYS A 30 11.42 2.39 -3.43
N ALA A 31 11.88 1.64 -2.42
CA ALA A 31 12.82 2.19 -1.44
C ALA A 31 14.16 2.61 -2.09
N ALA A 32 14.65 1.85 -3.08
CA ALA A 32 15.84 2.21 -3.83
C ALA A 32 15.63 3.47 -4.69
N ASP A 33 14.50 3.56 -5.38
CA ASP A 33 14.16 4.73 -6.20
C ASP A 33 14.04 6.00 -5.34
N ILE A 34 13.31 5.92 -4.22
CA ILE A 34 13.17 7.05 -3.30
C ILE A 34 14.54 7.46 -2.75
N LYS A 35 15.41 6.50 -2.42
CA LYS A 35 16.77 6.81 -1.97
C LYS A 35 17.59 7.51 -3.05
N ALA A 36 17.44 7.11 -4.32
CA ALA A 36 18.17 7.69 -5.43
C ALA A 36 17.65 9.09 -5.80
N GLN A 37 16.34 9.25 -5.96
CA GLN A 37 15.71 10.50 -6.40
C GLN A 37 15.60 11.54 -5.29
N CYS A 38 15.45 11.12 -4.04
CA CYS A 38 15.31 12.02 -2.88
C CYS A 38 16.54 12.03 -1.97
N ALA A 39 17.72 11.70 -2.51
CA ALA A 39 18.97 11.81 -1.80
C ALA A 39 19.17 13.25 -1.27
N GLY A 40 19.53 13.38 0.00
CA GLY A 40 19.76 14.69 0.64
C GLY A 40 18.49 15.41 1.13
N VAL A 41 17.28 14.89 0.86
CA VAL A 41 16.05 15.44 1.41
C VAL A 41 15.94 15.06 2.89
N GLN A 42 15.83 16.04 3.77
CA GLN A 42 15.61 15.78 5.19
C GLN A 42 14.24 15.13 5.42
N PRO A 43 14.15 14.00 6.15
CA PRO A 43 12.88 13.39 6.50
C PRO A 43 11.98 14.31 7.35
N GLY A 44 10.67 14.01 7.36
CA GLY A 44 9.67 14.76 8.11
C GLY A 44 8.96 15.84 7.32
N GLU A 45 7.89 16.38 7.91
CA GLU A 45 7.13 17.55 7.39
C GLU A 45 6.62 17.42 5.95
N GLY A 46 6.53 16.20 5.42
CA GLY A 46 6.11 15.97 4.05
C GLY A 46 7.20 16.18 2.99
N ARG A 47 8.43 16.58 3.36
CA ARG A 47 9.52 16.86 2.40
C ARG A 47 9.81 15.71 1.43
N ILE A 48 9.88 14.48 1.95
CA ILE A 48 10.08 13.29 1.11
C ILE A 48 8.89 13.06 0.18
N LYS A 49 7.65 13.27 0.66
CA LYS A 49 6.45 13.17 -0.18
C LYS A 49 6.45 14.21 -1.30
N ASP A 50 6.91 15.43 -1.02
CA ASP A 50 6.97 16.48 -2.03
C ASP A 50 8.10 16.23 -3.04
N CYS A 51 9.25 15.70 -2.60
CA CYS A 51 10.27 15.18 -3.52
C CYS A 51 9.73 14.06 -4.43
N ILE A 52 9.04 13.07 -3.85
CA ILE A 52 8.41 11.98 -4.62
C ILE A 52 7.44 12.51 -5.66
N LYS A 53 6.64 13.54 -5.34
CA LYS A 53 5.73 14.16 -6.32
C LYS A 53 6.49 14.83 -7.46
N ALA A 54 7.57 15.56 -7.14
CA ALA A 54 8.38 16.25 -8.13
C ALA A 54 9.08 15.26 -9.09
N HIS A 55 9.47 14.09 -8.59
CA HIS A 55 10.21 13.07 -9.33
C HIS A 55 9.36 11.86 -9.70
N PHE A 56 8.03 11.92 -9.62
CA PHE A 56 7.19 10.73 -9.75
C PHE A 56 7.40 10.01 -11.09
N SER A 57 7.60 10.77 -12.17
CA SER A 57 7.93 10.25 -13.51
C SER A 57 9.29 9.56 -13.61
N ASP A 58 10.22 9.90 -12.72
CA ASP A 58 11.60 9.40 -12.70
C ASP A 58 11.73 8.09 -11.88
N LEU A 59 10.66 7.71 -11.17
CA LEU A 59 10.60 6.46 -10.40
C LEU A 59 10.27 5.28 -11.32
N SER A 60 10.73 4.09 -10.93
CA SER A 60 10.40 2.86 -11.66
C SER A 60 8.90 2.57 -11.62
N ALA A 61 8.38 1.91 -12.66
CA ALA A 61 6.97 1.51 -12.71
C ALA A 61 6.50 0.71 -11.47
N PRO A 62 7.29 -0.22 -10.90
CA PRO A 62 6.96 -0.85 -9.62
C PRO A 62 6.78 0.17 -8.48
N CYS A 63 7.63 1.18 -8.38
CA CYS A 63 7.52 2.20 -7.33
C CYS A 63 6.32 3.13 -7.54
N GLN A 64 6.07 3.56 -8.77
CA GLN A 64 4.88 4.32 -9.11
C GLN A 64 3.61 3.57 -8.69
N GLY A 65 3.54 2.26 -8.98
CA GLY A 65 2.43 1.41 -8.54
C GLY A 65 2.27 1.39 -7.02
N VAL A 66 3.36 1.23 -6.27
CA VAL A 66 3.32 1.28 -4.80
C VAL A 66 2.77 2.62 -4.30
N LEU A 67 3.25 3.73 -4.87
CA LEU A 67 2.87 5.08 -4.44
C LEU A 67 1.42 5.42 -4.79
N VAL A 68 0.93 5.01 -5.96
CA VAL A 68 -0.48 5.18 -6.35
C VAL A 68 -1.40 4.42 -5.39
N LYS A 69 -1.05 3.18 -5.05
CA LYS A 69 -1.82 2.39 -4.06
C LYS A 69 -1.83 3.06 -2.69
N ALA A 70 -0.68 3.51 -2.20
CA ALA A 70 -0.58 4.23 -0.94
C ALA A 70 -1.43 5.52 -0.94
N ALA A 71 -1.43 6.27 -2.05
CA ALA A 71 -2.26 7.46 -2.22
C ALA A 71 -3.76 7.14 -2.22
N ALA A 72 -4.17 6.04 -2.87
CA ALA A 72 -5.55 5.59 -2.90
C ALA A 72 -6.07 5.22 -1.50
N ILE A 73 -5.28 4.47 -0.72
CA ILE A 73 -5.61 4.14 0.68
C ILE A 73 -5.71 5.42 1.52
N GLY A 74 -4.72 6.31 1.39
CA GLY A 74 -4.72 7.59 2.11
C GLY A 74 -5.94 8.44 1.80
N LYS A 75 -6.41 8.45 0.54
CA LYS A 75 -7.63 9.14 0.13
C LYS A 75 -8.88 8.50 0.73
N ALA A 76 -8.98 7.17 0.69
CA ALA A 76 -10.12 6.44 1.26
C ALA A 76 -10.24 6.67 2.77
N CYS A 77 -9.12 6.71 3.48
CA CYS A 77 -9.06 6.89 4.93
C CYS A 77 -8.98 8.36 5.39
N ALA A 78 -9.03 9.34 4.49
CA ALA A 78 -8.78 10.74 4.84
C ALA A 78 -9.77 11.30 5.87
N ALA A 79 -11.05 10.93 5.76
CA ALA A 79 -12.08 11.34 6.71
C ALA A 79 -11.88 10.69 8.08
N ASP A 80 -11.52 9.41 8.11
CA ASP A 80 -11.25 8.66 9.35
C ASP A 80 -10.01 9.19 10.07
N VAL A 81 -8.93 9.49 9.34
CA VAL A 81 -7.74 10.14 9.89
C VAL A 81 -8.10 11.50 10.48
N LYS A 82 -8.93 12.29 9.78
CA LYS A 82 -9.36 13.61 10.29
C LYS A 82 -10.21 13.49 11.55
N LYS A 83 -11.07 12.47 11.65
CA LYS A 83 -11.97 12.26 12.78
C LYS A 83 -11.22 11.68 13.99
N ASN A 84 -10.44 10.63 13.77
CA ASN A 84 -9.86 9.81 14.83
C ASN A 84 -8.47 10.30 15.24
N CYS A 85 -7.74 10.97 14.35
CA CYS A 85 -6.34 11.38 14.57
C CYS A 85 -6.11 12.90 14.46
N ALA A 86 -7.15 13.72 14.68
CA ALA A 86 -7.09 15.18 14.52
C ALA A 86 -5.95 15.86 15.30
N SER A 87 -5.65 15.37 16.51
CA SER A 87 -4.62 15.93 17.40
C SER A 87 -3.21 15.38 17.14
N VAL A 88 -3.07 14.45 16.19
CA VAL A 88 -1.80 13.77 15.93
C VAL A 88 -1.00 14.54 14.88
N LYS A 89 0.21 14.99 15.25
CA LYS A 89 1.10 15.65 14.30
C LYS A 89 1.55 14.67 13.20
N PRO A 90 1.38 14.98 11.89
CA PRO A 90 1.83 14.10 10.81
C PRO A 90 3.33 13.80 10.80
N GLY A 91 3.71 12.66 10.21
CA GLY A 91 5.10 12.22 10.05
C GLY A 91 5.55 11.17 11.08
N GLY A 92 6.65 10.49 10.78
CA GLY A 92 7.26 9.47 11.66
C GLY A 92 6.35 8.30 12.01
N GLY A 93 5.37 7.97 11.16
CA GLY A 93 4.42 6.89 11.41
C GLY A 93 3.35 7.17 12.46
N ARG A 94 3.26 8.38 13.04
CA ARG A 94 2.31 8.66 14.13
C ARG A 94 0.83 8.52 13.74
N ILE A 95 0.47 8.95 12.53
CA ILE A 95 -0.89 8.78 12.02
C ILE A 95 -1.21 7.30 11.81
N GLU A 96 -0.24 6.52 11.33
CA GLU A 96 -0.41 5.07 11.18
C GLU A 96 -0.61 4.40 12.54
N ALA A 97 0.15 4.79 13.57
CA ALA A 97 -0.02 4.30 14.93
C ALA A 97 -1.41 4.64 15.49
N CYS A 98 -1.85 5.89 15.35
CA CYS A 98 -3.19 6.29 15.75
C CYS A 98 -4.29 5.50 15.00
N MET A 99 -4.16 5.35 13.69
CA MET A 99 -5.15 4.58 12.92
C MET A 99 -5.18 3.10 13.31
N LYS A 100 -4.08 2.50 13.78
CA LYS A 100 -4.06 1.13 14.32
C LYS A 100 -4.92 1.01 15.58
N GLU A 101 -4.89 2.01 16.45
CA GLU A 101 -5.72 2.05 17.68
C GLU A 101 -7.21 2.25 17.36
N HIS A 102 -7.53 2.86 16.22
CA HIS A 102 -8.90 3.14 15.78
C HIS A 102 -9.37 2.27 14.61
N MET A 103 -8.73 1.13 14.34
CA MET A 103 -9.09 0.28 13.19
C MET A 103 -10.53 -0.23 13.21
N SER A 104 -11.17 -0.34 14.38
CA SER A 104 -12.59 -0.69 14.52
C SER A 104 -13.53 0.46 14.17
N ASP A 105 -13.04 1.69 14.17
CA ASP A 105 -13.84 2.92 14.12
C ASP A 105 -13.67 3.68 12.79
N VAL A 106 -13.10 3.01 11.79
CA VAL A 106 -12.94 3.54 10.44
C VAL A 106 -14.18 3.24 9.57
N SER A 107 -14.41 4.10 8.59
CA SER A 107 -15.45 3.94 7.58
C SER A 107 -15.24 2.70 6.70
N ASP A 108 -16.33 2.15 6.15
CA ASP A 108 -16.27 1.03 5.21
C ASP A 108 -15.33 1.28 4.02
N PRO A 109 -15.33 2.47 3.37
CA PRO A 109 -14.38 2.76 2.30
C PRO A 109 -12.90 2.63 2.74
N CYS A 110 -12.56 3.08 3.95
CA CYS A 110 -11.20 2.95 4.47
C CYS A 110 -10.87 1.49 4.79
N LYS A 111 -11.80 0.77 5.44
CA LYS A 111 -11.65 -0.65 5.75
C LYS A 111 -11.45 -1.49 4.49
N ASP A 112 -12.22 -1.23 3.44
CA ASP A 112 -12.11 -1.91 2.16
C ASP A 112 -10.76 -1.63 1.49
N ALA A 113 -10.32 -0.37 1.47
CA ALA A 113 -9.02 -0.01 0.91
C ALA A 113 -7.86 -0.71 1.65
N LEU A 114 -7.91 -0.75 2.99
CA LEU A 114 -6.93 -1.45 3.82
C LEU A 114 -6.92 -2.97 3.56
N THR A 115 -8.11 -3.57 3.43
CA THR A 115 -8.26 -5.00 3.16
C THR A 115 -7.73 -5.38 1.78
N GLN A 116 -8.02 -4.57 0.76
CA GLN A 116 -7.52 -4.79 -0.59
C GLN A 116 -5.99 -4.63 -0.66
N ALA A 117 -5.44 -3.67 0.10
CA ALA A 117 -3.99 -3.48 0.20
C ALA A 117 -3.30 -4.70 0.84
N ALA A 118 -3.86 -5.24 1.93
CA ALA A 118 -3.35 -6.44 2.58
C ALA A 118 -3.39 -7.68 1.66
N ALA A 119 -4.40 -7.74 0.78
CA ALA A 119 -4.56 -8.82 -0.20
C ALA A 119 -3.68 -8.63 -1.47
N GLY A 120 -2.98 -7.49 -1.62
CA GLY A 120 -2.23 -7.15 -2.84
C GLY A 120 -3.09 -6.92 -4.08
N LYS A 121 -4.38 -6.57 -3.89
CA LYS A 121 -5.39 -6.42 -4.95
C LYS A 121 -5.63 -4.99 -5.41
N THR A 122 -5.06 -4.00 -4.71
CA THR A 122 -5.03 -2.60 -5.15
C THR A 122 -3.94 -2.36 -6.16
#